data_AF-A0A6A6PY93-F1
#
_entry.id   AF-A0A6A6PY93-F1
#
_cell.length_a   1.000
_cell.length_b   1.000
_cell.length_c   1.000
_cell.angle_alpha   90.00
_cell.angle_beta   90.00
_cell.angle_gamma   90.00
#
_symmetry.space_group_name_H-M   'P 1'
#
loop_
_entity.id
_entity.type
_entity.pdbx_description
1 polymer ?
#
loop_
_entity_poly.entity_id
_entity_poly.type
_entity_poly.pdbx_seq_one_letter_code
_entity_poly.pdbx_strand_id
1 'polypeptide(L)'
;MYPRTSQDGGTGYRSNGHGYGGGAVSDGYDPASQPPPQSKGQSVAAPDLIMQAFNQALRPHLDRVDQLEAEIADLRAYVDQLEQQRGDVHAWIDKRGLRPDVPPSIAAQMDAASHANSPTHAAATLNAQLDRKITIVNFDLHRLQDDLNDSLPTPSFSACMLKFLPDIHRLAALPSGPRYAFDLLLKLGGNLNSHGGLENGDEEDLAERRSFYAKLDEAMVEVVRGRFREEGDGWGVQREMKRIEKTGAYLRNWGVEPYFPLTLDVMRQESGGAPQSGAGGAQVVGGAQGPVEVY
;
A
#
# COMPACT_ATOMS: atom_id res chain seq x y z
N MET A 1 18.44 36.67 14.00
CA MET A 1 19.20 36.59 15.26
C MET A 1 18.21 36.85 16.39
N TYR A 2 17.69 35.79 17.00
CA TYR A 2 16.90 35.84 18.25
C TYR A 2 17.28 34.59 19.08
N PRO A 3 17.26 34.69 20.42
CA PRO A 3 18.04 33.83 21.29
C PRO A 3 17.36 32.49 21.62
N ARG A 4 18.22 31.49 21.82
CA ARG A 4 17.93 30.14 22.28
C ARG A 4 17.95 30.14 23.81
N THR A 5 16.84 29.78 24.45
CA THR A 5 16.79 29.48 25.89
C THR A 5 16.90 27.98 26.10
N SER A 6 17.89 27.61 26.92
CA SER A 6 18.14 26.27 27.44
C SER A 6 17.85 26.27 28.94
N GLN A 7 17.21 25.21 29.45
CA GLN A 7 17.21 24.72 30.84
C GLN A 7 16.43 23.39 30.79
N ASP A 8 16.95 22.20 31.05
CA ASP A 8 17.83 21.63 32.10
C ASP A 8 17.17 21.49 33.49
N GLY A 9 17.37 20.31 34.08
CA GLY A 9 16.91 19.83 35.39
C GLY A 9 15.83 18.73 35.28
N GLY A 10 16.02 17.47 35.65
CA GLY A 10 17.00 16.83 36.53
C GLY A 10 16.30 16.12 37.70
N THR A 11 16.91 15.05 38.23
CA THR A 11 16.54 14.18 39.39
C THR A 11 15.60 13.00 39.08
N GLY A 12 15.86 11.72 39.41
CA GLY A 12 16.95 11.04 40.14
C GLY A 12 16.44 10.33 41.40
N TYR A 13 16.43 8.98 41.45
CA TYR A 13 16.42 8.08 42.64
C TYR A 13 16.78 6.65 42.14
N ARG A 14 17.88 5.97 42.53
CA ARG A 14 18.17 5.16 43.75
C ARG A 14 17.04 4.16 44.09
N SER A 15 17.22 2.92 44.55
CA SER A 15 18.33 2.04 44.96
C SER A 15 17.71 0.71 45.47
N ASN A 16 18.44 -0.41 45.40
CA ASN A 16 18.39 -1.68 46.17
C ASN A 16 17.10 -2.25 46.80
N GLY A 17 16.95 -3.59 46.71
CA GLY A 17 16.25 -4.37 47.72
C GLY A 17 16.20 -5.87 47.47
N HIS A 18 16.90 -6.65 48.29
CA HIS A 18 16.80 -8.11 48.43
C HIS A 18 15.42 -8.55 48.96
N GLY A 19 14.99 -9.78 48.62
CA GLY A 19 13.83 -10.42 49.23
C GLY A 19 13.94 -11.95 49.22
N TYR A 20 14.42 -12.51 50.35
CA TYR A 20 14.33 -13.91 50.74
C TYR A 20 12.97 -14.17 51.43
N GLY A 21 12.47 -15.41 51.31
CA GLY A 21 11.37 -15.96 52.12
C GLY A 21 10.40 -16.76 51.24
N GLY A 22 9.91 -17.93 51.60
CA GLY A 22 9.99 -18.73 52.83
C GLY A 22 9.07 -19.95 52.61
N GLY A 23 9.41 -21.09 53.20
CA GLY A 23 8.59 -22.30 53.11
C GLY A 23 9.14 -23.39 54.02
N ALA A 24 8.69 -23.35 55.27
CA ALA A 24 9.01 -24.30 56.33
C ALA A 24 7.88 -25.34 56.49
N VAL A 25 8.26 -26.59 56.73
CA VAL A 25 7.57 -27.67 57.49
C VAL A 25 8.59 -28.82 57.60
N SER A 26 9.30 -29.05 58.71
CA SER A 26 8.94 -29.55 60.06
C SER A 26 8.55 -31.04 60.13
N ASP A 27 9.55 -31.82 60.57
CA ASP A 27 9.60 -33.00 61.47
C ASP A 27 8.51 -34.08 61.54
N GLY A 28 9.00 -35.33 61.60
CA GLY A 28 8.29 -36.49 62.13
C GLY A 28 9.13 -37.79 62.12
N TYR A 29 9.78 -38.11 63.25
CA TYR A 29 10.32 -39.43 63.67
C TYR A 29 9.29 -40.57 63.47
N ASP A 30 9.59 -41.86 63.25
CA ASP A 30 10.36 -42.82 64.08
C ASP A 30 10.58 -44.15 63.27
N PRO A 31 11.52 -45.04 63.64
CA PRO A 31 12.01 -46.17 62.86
C PRO A 31 11.36 -47.52 63.27
N ALA A 32 11.90 -48.59 62.67
CA ALA A 32 11.74 -50.01 63.01
C ALA A 32 10.66 -50.78 62.25
N SER A 33 11.03 -51.33 61.08
CA SER A 33 10.76 -52.73 60.74
C SER A 33 11.55 -53.20 59.50
N GLN A 34 12.66 -53.90 59.76
CA GLN A 34 13.19 -54.98 58.91
C GLN A 34 12.93 -56.30 59.67
N PRO A 35 13.08 -57.51 59.11
CA PRO A 35 13.25 -57.99 57.71
C PRO A 35 12.20 -59.15 57.44
N PRO A 36 12.24 -60.11 56.47
CA PRO A 36 13.40 -60.60 55.71
C PRO A 36 13.18 -60.92 54.21
N PRO A 37 14.27 -61.30 53.50
CA PRO A 37 14.40 -61.29 52.06
C PRO A 37 14.12 -62.66 51.46
N GLN A 38 13.48 -62.72 50.29
CA GLN A 38 13.57 -63.87 49.39
C GLN A 38 12.84 -63.58 48.08
N SER A 39 13.60 -63.39 47.02
CA SER A 39 13.73 -64.45 46.02
C SER A 39 14.62 -63.93 44.89
N LYS A 40 15.79 -64.56 44.79
CA LYS A 40 16.58 -64.62 43.57
C LYS A 40 15.70 -65.26 42.49
N GLY A 41 14.90 -64.46 41.81
CA GLY A 41 14.36 -64.81 40.51
C GLY A 41 15.48 -64.66 39.50
N GLN A 42 16.29 -65.72 39.34
CA GLN A 42 16.95 -65.99 38.08
C GLN A 42 15.85 -66.20 37.02
N SER A 43 15.29 -65.09 36.53
CA SER A 43 14.82 -65.08 35.16
C SER A 43 16.09 -65.07 34.32
N VAL A 44 16.28 -66.12 33.54
CA VAL A 44 17.33 -66.17 32.55
C VAL A 44 17.05 -64.99 31.62
N ALA A 45 17.82 -63.92 31.79
CA ALA A 45 18.04 -62.93 30.75
C ALA A 45 18.71 -63.70 29.60
N ALA A 46 17.89 -64.41 28.82
CA ALA A 46 18.28 -64.81 27.48
C ALA A 46 18.73 -63.50 26.84
N PRO A 47 20.00 -63.40 26.41
CA PRO A 47 20.54 -62.15 25.94
C PRO A 47 19.57 -61.69 24.86
N ASP A 48 19.12 -60.45 25.01
CA ASP A 48 18.09 -59.82 24.20
C ASP A 48 18.66 -59.58 22.79
N LEU A 49 19.29 -60.59 22.18
CA LEU A 49 20.11 -60.55 20.97
C LEU A 49 19.29 -60.10 19.79
N ILE A 50 17.99 -60.43 19.77
CA ILE A 50 17.05 -59.94 18.77
C ILE A 50 16.81 -58.45 18.96
N MET A 51 16.56 -57.99 20.19
CA MET A 51 16.40 -56.56 20.49
C MET A 51 17.70 -55.79 20.31
N GLN A 52 18.84 -56.39 20.63
CA GLN A 52 20.18 -55.82 20.50
C GLN A 52 20.53 -55.69 19.02
N ALA A 53 20.31 -56.75 18.21
CA ALA A 53 20.50 -56.71 16.77
C ALA A 53 19.51 -55.76 16.08
N PHE A 54 18.26 -55.70 16.53
CA PHE A 54 17.27 -54.73 16.06
C PHE A 54 17.70 -53.29 16.36
N ASN A 55 18.12 -53.01 17.60
CA ASN A 55 18.66 -51.71 17.99
C ASN A 55 19.95 -51.37 17.23
N GLN A 56 20.80 -52.35 16.93
CA GLN A 56 22.01 -52.16 16.12
C GLN A 56 21.70 -51.89 14.65
N ALA A 57 20.63 -52.51 14.12
CA ALA A 57 20.14 -52.27 12.76
C ALA A 57 19.41 -50.91 12.64
N LEU A 58 18.76 -50.44 13.71
CA LEU A 58 18.08 -49.14 13.75
C LEU A 58 19.04 -47.95 13.93
N ARG A 59 20.18 -48.13 14.62
CA ARG A 59 21.19 -47.08 14.82
C ARG A 59 21.53 -46.28 13.56
N PRO A 60 21.93 -46.88 12.42
CA PRO A 60 22.26 -46.11 11.23
C PRO A 60 21.06 -45.34 10.64
N HIS A 61 19.84 -45.78 10.89
CA HIS A 61 18.63 -45.04 10.49
C HIS A 61 18.36 -43.87 11.44
N LEU A 62 18.55 -44.05 12.75
CA LEU A 62 18.46 -42.98 13.75
C LEU A 62 19.53 -41.91 13.51
N ASP A 63 20.79 -42.33 13.30
CA ASP A 63 21.89 -41.41 12.98
C ASP A 63 21.61 -40.60 11.70
N ARG A 64 20.92 -41.22 10.72
CA ARG A 64 20.50 -40.53 9.49
C ARG A 64 19.33 -39.57 9.72
N VAL A 65 18.40 -39.90 10.61
CA VAL A 65 17.33 -38.98 11.03
C VAL A 65 17.94 -37.77 11.72
N ASP A 66 18.83 -37.97 12.68
CA ASP A 66 19.50 -36.88 13.41
C ASP A 66 20.31 -35.97 12.46
N GLN A 67 21.00 -36.56 11.47
CA GLN A 67 21.70 -35.80 10.43
C GLN A 67 20.74 -34.97 9.56
N LEU A 68 19.63 -35.55 9.13
CA LEU A 68 18.63 -34.84 8.32
C LEU A 68 17.93 -33.74 9.13
N GLU A 69 17.66 -33.97 10.42
CA GLU A 69 17.09 -32.95 11.30
C GLU A 69 18.05 -31.78 11.52
N ALA A 70 19.35 -32.05 11.69
CA ALA A 70 20.39 -31.02 11.74
C ALA A 70 20.48 -30.24 10.42
N GLU A 71 20.48 -30.93 9.27
CA GLU A 71 20.51 -30.29 7.95
C GLU A 71 19.26 -29.42 7.72
N ILE A 72 18.07 -29.89 8.11
CA ILE A 72 16.84 -29.10 8.04
C ILE A 72 16.91 -27.86 8.94
N ALA A 73 17.50 -27.98 10.14
CA ALA A 73 17.68 -26.84 11.04
C ALA A 73 18.61 -25.79 10.44
N ASP A 74 19.74 -26.21 9.85
CA ASP A 74 20.69 -25.32 9.19
C ASP A 74 20.06 -24.64 7.96
N LEU A 75 19.32 -25.39 7.14
CA LEU A 75 18.61 -24.83 5.98
C LEU A 75 17.56 -23.80 6.39
N ARG A 76 16.83 -24.03 7.49
CA ARG A 76 15.88 -23.04 8.03
C ARG A 76 16.58 -21.77 8.47
N ALA A 77 17.66 -21.88 9.22
CA ALA A 77 18.44 -20.72 9.65
C ALA A 77 19.01 -19.93 8.47
N TYR A 78 19.42 -20.63 7.40
CA TYR A 78 19.89 -20.00 6.17
C TYR A 78 18.76 -19.28 5.42
N VAL A 79 17.56 -19.88 5.34
CA VAL A 79 16.38 -19.23 4.76
C VAL A 79 16.04 -17.95 5.54
N ASP A 80 16.00 -17.99 6.87
CA ASP A 80 15.72 -16.82 7.71
C ASP A 80 16.74 -15.69 7.46
N GLN A 81 18.02 -16.03 7.31
CA GLN A 81 19.07 -15.07 6.97
C GLN A 81 18.83 -14.42 5.59
N LEU A 82 18.46 -15.21 4.57
CA LEU A 82 18.15 -14.68 3.24
C LEU A 82 16.90 -13.79 3.26
N GLU A 83 15.88 -14.15 4.03
CA GLU A 83 14.67 -13.33 4.17
C GLU A 83 14.97 -12.00 4.85
N GLN A 84 15.85 -11.99 5.84
CA GLN A 84 16.34 -10.77 6.49
C GLN A 84 17.11 -9.89 5.50
N GLN A 85 18.06 -10.45 4.74
CA GLN A 85 18.80 -9.70 3.72
C GLN A 85 17.87 -9.12 2.64
N ARG A 86 16.86 -9.88 2.20
CA ARG A 86 15.82 -9.40 1.28
C ARG A 86 15.08 -8.20 1.88
N GLY A 87 14.68 -8.27 3.15
CA GLY A 87 14.03 -7.18 3.87
C GLY A 87 14.90 -5.91 3.91
N ASP A 88 16.18 -6.06 4.22
CA ASP A 88 17.14 -4.94 4.27
C ASP A 88 17.32 -4.27 2.91
N VAL A 89 17.38 -5.05 1.83
CA VAL A 89 17.45 -4.53 0.46
C VAL A 89 16.17 -3.76 0.10
N HIS A 90 14.98 -4.30 0.41
CA HIS A 90 13.72 -3.60 0.17
C HIS A 90 13.64 -2.28 0.94
N ALA A 91 14.02 -2.28 2.22
CA ALA A 91 14.06 -1.07 3.04
C ALA A 91 15.07 -0.04 2.51
N TRP A 92 16.22 -0.49 1.99
CA TRP A 92 17.20 0.38 1.36
C TRP A 92 16.66 1.01 0.07
N ILE A 93 15.96 0.24 -0.78
CA ILE A 93 15.30 0.74 -2.00
C ILE A 93 14.30 1.83 -1.63
N ASP A 94 13.44 1.58 -0.63
CA ASP A 94 12.43 2.53 -0.19
C ASP A 94 13.06 3.81 0.37
N LYS A 95 14.13 3.69 1.19
CA LYS A 95 14.88 4.83 1.71
C LYS A 95 15.53 5.67 0.61
N ARG A 96 15.93 5.05 -0.49
CA ARG A 96 16.55 5.73 -1.65
C ARG A 96 15.53 6.31 -2.63
N GLY A 97 14.25 6.00 -2.49
CA GLY A 97 13.23 6.50 -3.41
C GLY A 97 13.23 5.82 -4.77
N LEU A 98 13.76 4.58 -4.84
CA LEU A 98 14.01 3.86 -6.09
C LEU A 98 12.88 2.89 -6.45
N ARG A 99 11.79 2.84 -5.69
CA ARG A 99 10.69 1.89 -5.91
C ARG A 99 10.01 2.02 -7.29
N PRO A 100 9.93 3.20 -7.93
CA PRO A 100 9.47 3.30 -9.32
C PRO A 100 10.50 2.78 -10.34
N ASP A 101 11.79 2.75 -10.00
CA ASP A 101 12.86 2.38 -10.94
C ASP A 101 13.28 0.91 -10.86
N VAL A 102 12.77 0.15 -9.88
CA VAL A 102 13.12 -1.27 -9.75
C VAL A 102 12.46 -2.12 -10.85
N PRO A 103 13.10 -3.23 -11.26
CA PRO A 103 12.49 -4.18 -12.19
C PRO A 103 11.11 -4.68 -11.74
N PRO A 104 10.18 -5.01 -12.67
CA PRO A 104 8.83 -5.44 -12.34
C PRO A 104 8.74 -6.62 -11.38
N SER A 105 9.69 -7.56 -11.43
CA SER A 105 9.75 -8.71 -10.53
C SER A 105 10.01 -8.31 -9.07
N ILE A 106 10.93 -7.36 -8.84
CA ILE A 106 11.24 -6.83 -7.50
C ILE A 106 10.09 -5.94 -7.03
N ALA A 107 9.56 -5.09 -7.91
CA ALA A 107 8.37 -4.28 -7.64
C ALA A 107 7.21 -5.13 -7.11
N ALA A 108 6.86 -6.22 -7.80
CA ALA A 108 5.79 -7.12 -7.39
C ALA A 108 6.06 -7.76 -6.02
N GLN A 109 7.31 -8.17 -5.74
CA GLN A 109 7.70 -8.71 -4.43
C GLN A 109 7.59 -7.67 -3.32
N MET A 110 8.04 -6.44 -3.56
CA MET A 110 7.94 -5.34 -2.58
C MET A 110 6.49 -4.97 -2.28
N ASP A 111 5.64 -4.94 -3.31
CA ASP A 111 4.22 -4.66 -3.17
C ASP A 111 3.51 -5.78 -2.41
N ALA A 112 3.79 -7.04 -2.75
CA ALA A 112 3.26 -8.21 -2.06
C ALA A 112 3.72 -8.32 -0.58
N ALA A 113 5.02 -8.15 -0.32
CA ALA A 113 5.60 -8.29 1.02
C ALA A 113 5.09 -7.23 2.00
N SER A 114 4.76 -6.03 1.50
CA SER A 114 4.22 -4.96 2.33
C SER A 114 2.85 -5.34 2.93
N HIS A 115 2.06 -6.19 2.25
CA HIS A 115 0.77 -6.66 2.75
C HIS A 115 0.85 -7.48 4.04
N ALA A 116 1.97 -8.17 4.30
CA ALA A 116 2.12 -8.99 5.49
C ALA A 116 2.20 -8.16 6.78
N ASN A 117 2.76 -6.94 6.72
CA ASN A 117 3.02 -6.11 7.90
C ASN A 117 2.10 -4.87 7.98
N SER A 118 1.68 -4.32 6.84
CA SER A 118 0.73 -3.20 6.78
C SER A 118 0.13 -3.08 5.36
N PRO A 119 -1.18 -3.33 5.20
CA PRO A 119 -1.83 -3.37 3.88
C PRO A 119 -1.65 -2.10 3.02
N THR A 120 -1.42 -0.94 3.65
CA THR A 120 -1.34 0.37 2.99
C THR A 120 0.09 0.87 2.81
N HIS A 121 1.10 0.19 3.38
CA HIS A 121 2.48 0.66 3.39
C HIS A 121 3.08 0.79 1.99
N ALA A 122 2.86 -0.21 1.11
CA ALA A 122 3.33 -0.16 -0.27
C ALA A 122 2.80 1.07 -1.02
N ALA A 123 1.49 1.31 -0.95
CA ALA A 123 0.84 2.41 -1.63
C ALA A 123 1.32 3.77 -1.09
N ALA A 124 1.41 3.93 0.23
CA ALA A 124 1.88 5.17 0.85
C ALA A 124 3.35 5.48 0.49
N THR A 125 4.22 4.47 0.53
CA THR A 125 5.64 4.62 0.20
C THR A 125 5.84 4.92 -1.30
N LEU A 126 5.17 4.18 -2.18
CA LEU A 126 5.22 4.44 -3.63
C LEU A 126 4.69 5.84 -3.97
N ASN A 127 3.56 6.24 -3.38
CA ASN A 127 3.00 7.57 -3.55
C ASN A 127 3.99 8.68 -3.14
N ALA A 128 4.60 8.58 -1.95
CA ALA A 128 5.55 9.59 -1.48
C ALA A 128 6.76 9.73 -2.42
N GLN A 129 7.23 8.62 -2.99
CA GLN A 129 8.34 8.62 -3.94
C GLN A 129 7.95 9.21 -5.29
N LEU A 130 6.77 8.86 -5.82
CA LEU A 130 6.23 9.42 -7.07
C LEU A 130 5.96 10.92 -6.94
N ASP A 131 5.32 11.35 -5.85
CA ASP A 131 5.05 12.76 -5.58
C ASP A 131 6.33 13.60 -5.58
N ARG A 132 7.37 13.11 -4.91
CA ARG A 132 8.69 13.74 -4.88
C ARG A 132 9.32 13.79 -6.27
N LYS A 133 9.29 12.69 -7.02
CA LYS A 133 9.85 12.65 -8.38
C LYS A 133 9.14 13.59 -9.34
N ILE A 134 7.80 13.61 -9.33
CA ILE A 134 6.98 14.54 -10.12
C ILE A 134 7.35 15.98 -9.76
N THR A 135 7.51 16.29 -8.47
CA THR A 135 7.91 17.63 -8.02
C THR A 135 9.29 18.02 -8.54
N ILE A 136 10.27 17.13 -8.44
CA ILE A 136 11.64 17.37 -8.92
C ILE A 136 11.63 17.58 -10.44
N VAL A 137 10.99 16.70 -11.20
CA VAL A 137 10.91 16.83 -12.66
C VAL A 137 10.21 18.12 -13.07
N ASN A 138 9.12 18.51 -12.39
CA ASN A 138 8.45 19.78 -12.66
C ASN A 138 9.37 20.99 -12.39
N PHE A 139 10.11 20.96 -11.29
CA PHE A 139 11.09 21.99 -10.97
C PHE A 139 12.21 22.06 -12.01
N ASP A 140 12.77 20.92 -12.40
CA ASP A 140 13.84 20.84 -13.40
C ASP A 140 13.37 21.34 -14.77
N LEU A 141 12.11 21.09 -15.15
CA LEU A 141 11.53 21.62 -16.38
C LEU A 141 11.39 23.15 -16.34
N HIS A 142 10.92 23.72 -15.22
CA HIS A 142 10.88 25.18 -15.07
C HIS A 142 12.27 25.81 -15.05
N ARG A 143 13.23 25.17 -14.37
CA ARG A 143 14.62 25.62 -14.39
C ARG A 143 15.20 25.59 -15.80
N LEU A 144 14.90 24.55 -16.58
CA LEU A 144 15.34 24.47 -17.97
C LEU A 144 14.72 25.58 -18.83
N GLN A 145 13.47 25.97 -18.57
CA GLN A 145 12.86 27.15 -19.23
C GLN A 145 13.63 28.43 -18.90
N ASP A 146 13.90 28.64 -17.62
CA ASP A 146 14.66 29.81 -17.15
C ASP A 146 16.06 29.85 -17.78
N ASP A 147 16.76 28.70 -17.83
CA ASP A 147 18.09 28.56 -18.42
C ASP A 147 18.08 28.80 -19.95
N LEU A 148 17.02 28.39 -20.64
CA LEU A 148 16.82 28.65 -22.08
C LEU A 148 16.35 30.08 -22.37
N ASN A 149 15.90 30.81 -21.35
CA ASN A 149 15.19 32.09 -21.48
C ASN A 149 14.03 31.99 -22.51
N ASP A 150 13.40 30.82 -22.59
CA ASP A 150 12.35 30.48 -23.53
C ASP A 150 11.40 29.42 -22.93
N SER A 151 10.17 29.40 -23.41
CA SER A 151 9.18 28.39 -23.01
C SER A 151 9.50 27.05 -23.67
N LEU A 152 9.63 26.00 -22.86
CA LEU A 152 9.67 24.63 -23.36
C LEU A 152 8.37 24.32 -24.11
N PRO A 153 8.44 23.72 -25.32
CA PRO A 153 7.26 23.32 -26.07
C PRO A 153 6.36 22.40 -25.22
N THR A 154 5.05 22.65 -25.25
CA THR A 154 4.07 21.83 -24.52
C THR A 154 4.17 20.33 -24.81
N PRO A 155 4.43 19.86 -26.05
CA PRO A 155 4.66 18.44 -26.32
C PRO A 155 5.83 17.83 -25.52
N SER A 156 6.90 18.59 -25.30
CA SER A 156 8.06 18.13 -24.52
C SER A 156 7.72 18.03 -23.03
N PHE A 157 6.99 19.02 -22.51
CA PHE A 157 6.53 19.01 -21.12
C PHE A 157 5.51 17.88 -20.88
N SER A 158 4.51 17.75 -21.75
CA SER A 158 3.48 16.72 -21.68
C SER A 158 4.12 15.33 -21.71
N ALA A 159 5.04 15.07 -22.64
CA ALA A 159 5.77 13.81 -22.74
C ALA A 159 6.55 13.46 -21.47
N CYS A 160 7.19 14.44 -20.82
CA CYS A 160 7.88 14.23 -19.54
C CYS A 160 6.91 13.86 -18.41
N MET A 161 5.75 14.52 -18.33
CA MET A 161 4.74 14.23 -17.31
C MET A 161 4.05 12.88 -17.53
N LEU A 162 3.78 12.50 -18.78
CA LEU A 162 3.11 11.23 -19.11
C LEU A 162 3.94 10.00 -18.74
N LYS A 163 5.27 10.13 -18.56
CA LYS A 163 6.14 9.03 -18.11
C LYS A 163 5.77 8.49 -16.74
N PHE A 164 5.05 9.25 -15.91
CA PHE A 164 4.61 8.80 -14.59
C PHE A 164 3.34 7.93 -14.64
N LEU A 165 2.60 7.90 -15.75
CA LEU A 165 1.34 7.16 -15.82
C LEU A 165 1.45 5.67 -15.51
N PRO A 166 2.44 4.90 -16.02
CA PRO A 166 2.57 3.49 -15.68
C PRO A 166 2.73 3.24 -14.18
N ASP A 167 3.51 4.07 -13.49
CA ASP A 167 3.72 3.95 -12.05
C ASP A 167 2.50 4.40 -11.24
N ILE A 168 1.76 5.41 -11.72
CA ILE A 168 0.49 5.82 -11.12
C ILE A 168 -0.56 4.71 -11.29
N HIS A 169 -0.62 4.02 -12.43
CA HIS A 169 -1.48 2.85 -12.61
C HIS A 169 -1.11 1.71 -11.66
N ARG A 170 0.19 1.42 -11.52
CA ARG A 170 0.67 0.45 -10.53
C ARG A 170 0.25 0.86 -9.12
N LEU A 171 0.41 2.13 -8.75
CA LEU A 171 -0.04 2.67 -7.47
C LEU A 171 -1.55 2.45 -7.28
N ALA A 172 -2.38 2.74 -8.29
CA ALA A 172 -3.82 2.56 -8.23
C ALA A 172 -4.26 1.09 -8.06
N ALA A 173 -3.43 0.13 -8.48
CA ALA A 173 -3.70 -1.29 -8.30
C ALA A 173 -3.38 -1.78 -6.87
N LEU A 174 -2.66 -1.00 -6.07
CA LEU A 174 -2.38 -1.33 -4.68
C LEU A 174 -3.57 -0.97 -3.78
N PRO A 175 -3.81 -1.74 -2.69
CA PRO A 175 -4.78 -1.37 -1.66
C PRO A 175 -4.56 0.04 -1.09
N SER A 176 -5.63 0.83 -1.03
CA SER A 176 -5.59 2.27 -0.68
C SER A 176 -4.79 3.14 -1.65
N GLY A 177 -4.38 2.59 -2.79
CA GLY A 177 -3.67 3.25 -3.87
C GLY A 177 -4.52 4.20 -4.72
N PRO A 178 -5.77 3.87 -5.08
CA PRO A 178 -6.64 4.73 -5.89
C PRO A 178 -6.75 6.17 -5.36
N ARG A 179 -6.82 6.36 -4.04
CA ARG A 179 -6.87 7.69 -3.44
C ARG A 179 -5.65 8.55 -3.77
N TYR A 180 -4.47 7.93 -3.73
CA TYR A 180 -3.19 8.58 -3.98
C TYR A 180 -3.00 8.84 -5.46
N ALA A 181 -3.31 7.85 -6.30
CA ALA A 181 -3.26 7.96 -7.74
C ALA A 181 -4.16 9.10 -8.26
N PHE A 182 -5.36 9.27 -7.67
CA PHE A 182 -6.29 10.35 -8.01
C PHE A 182 -5.63 11.73 -7.85
N ASP A 183 -4.99 11.98 -6.69
CA ASP A 183 -4.33 13.25 -6.42
C ASP A 183 -3.11 13.48 -7.32
N LEU A 184 -2.32 12.43 -7.61
CA LEU A 184 -1.17 12.53 -8.51
C LEU A 184 -1.59 12.85 -9.95
N LEU A 185 -2.66 12.26 -10.48
CA LEU A 185 -3.17 12.58 -11.81
C LEU A 185 -3.65 14.04 -11.90
N LEU A 186 -4.36 14.53 -10.89
CA LEU A 186 -4.73 15.95 -10.83
C LEU A 186 -3.51 16.87 -10.71
N LYS A 187 -2.46 16.44 -10.00
CA LYS A 187 -1.19 17.17 -9.91
C LYS A 187 -0.50 17.28 -11.28
N LEU A 188 -0.46 16.20 -12.07
CA LEU A 188 0.08 16.26 -13.44
C LEU A 188 -0.70 17.26 -14.31
N GLY A 189 -2.03 17.25 -14.21
CA GLY A 189 -2.88 18.24 -14.88
C GLY A 189 -2.57 19.68 -14.44
N GLY A 190 -2.42 19.90 -13.13
CA GLY A 190 -2.09 21.21 -12.56
C GLY A 190 -0.70 21.73 -12.95
N ASN A 191 0.28 20.83 -13.09
CA ASN A 191 1.62 21.16 -13.58
C ASN A 191 1.55 21.74 -15.00
N LEU A 192 0.78 21.10 -15.91
CA LEU A 192 0.61 21.63 -17.26
C LEU A 192 -0.17 22.95 -17.30
N ASN A 193 -1.16 23.13 -16.42
CA ASN A 193 -1.91 24.40 -16.31
C ASN A 193 -1.00 25.57 -15.95
N SER A 194 0.04 25.31 -15.15
CA SER A 194 1.03 26.31 -14.72
C SER A 194 2.18 26.48 -15.72
N HIS A 195 2.20 25.68 -16.80
CA HIS A 195 3.25 25.68 -17.81
C HIS A 195 2.91 26.56 -19.01
N GLY A 196 3.88 27.36 -19.46
CA GLY A 196 3.87 28.02 -20.78
C GLY A 196 2.90 29.19 -20.95
N GLY A 197 2.04 29.48 -19.97
CA GLY A 197 1.00 30.52 -20.07
C GLY A 197 -0.12 30.13 -21.04
N LEU A 198 -1.37 30.27 -20.63
CA LEU A 198 -2.53 29.93 -21.48
C LEU A 198 -2.85 31.02 -22.52
N GLU A 199 -2.27 32.21 -22.37
CA GLU A 199 -2.64 33.42 -23.13
C GLU A 199 -2.03 33.48 -24.54
N ASN A 200 -0.97 32.69 -24.80
CA ASN A 200 -0.19 32.74 -26.03
C ASN A 200 -0.20 31.41 -26.83
N GLY A 201 -1.02 30.43 -26.44
CA GLY A 201 -1.07 29.13 -27.10
C GLY A 201 -1.65 29.22 -28.51
N ASP A 202 -0.96 28.68 -29.50
CA ASP A 202 -1.53 28.45 -30.82
C ASP A 202 -2.42 27.20 -30.84
N GLU A 203 -3.09 26.93 -31.95
CA GLU A 203 -4.01 25.80 -32.05
C GLU A 203 -3.30 24.45 -31.85
N GLU A 204 -2.01 24.36 -32.19
CA GLU A 204 -1.20 23.16 -31.98
C GLU A 204 -0.91 22.93 -30.49
N ASP A 205 -0.56 23.99 -29.75
CA ASP A 205 -0.40 23.97 -28.29
C ASP A 205 -1.71 23.55 -27.60
N LEU A 206 -2.84 24.16 -27.99
CA LEU A 206 -4.15 23.83 -27.45
C LEU A 206 -4.54 22.38 -27.75
N ALA A 207 -4.25 21.89 -28.96
CA ALA A 207 -4.50 20.50 -29.33
C ALA A 207 -3.66 19.53 -28.48
N GLU A 208 -2.40 19.84 -28.22
CA GLU A 208 -1.54 19.01 -27.37
C GLU A 208 -2.01 19.04 -25.91
N ARG A 209 -2.42 20.19 -25.39
CA ARG A 209 -3.03 20.29 -24.05
C ARG A 209 -4.26 19.40 -23.93
N ARG A 210 -5.18 19.48 -24.90
CA ARG A 210 -6.38 18.62 -24.95
C ARG A 210 -6.00 17.13 -25.02
N SER A 211 -5.03 16.77 -25.84
CA SER A 211 -4.48 15.40 -25.95
C SER A 211 -3.92 14.90 -24.61
N PHE A 212 -3.17 15.75 -23.89
CA PHE A 212 -2.65 15.43 -22.57
C PHE A 212 -3.78 15.19 -21.56
N TYR A 213 -4.77 16.08 -21.46
CA TYR A 213 -5.88 15.89 -20.53
C TYR A 213 -6.74 14.68 -20.88
N ALA A 214 -6.92 14.36 -22.17
CA ALA A 214 -7.63 13.15 -22.58
C ALA A 214 -6.94 11.88 -22.06
N LYS A 215 -5.60 11.79 -22.17
CA LYS A 215 -4.82 10.67 -21.62
C LYS A 215 -4.91 10.59 -20.10
N LEU A 216 -4.90 11.74 -19.40
CA LEU A 216 -5.09 11.76 -17.95
C LEU A 216 -6.51 11.35 -17.55
N ASP A 217 -7.51 11.75 -18.32
CA ASP A 217 -8.92 11.41 -18.09
C ASP A 217 -9.17 9.91 -18.24
N GLU A 218 -8.63 9.29 -19.31
CA GLU A 218 -8.66 7.84 -19.50
C GLU A 218 -8.02 7.09 -18.32
N ALA A 219 -6.85 7.54 -17.85
CA ALA A 219 -6.18 6.96 -16.69
C ALA A 219 -6.99 7.14 -15.39
N MET A 220 -7.65 8.29 -15.24
CA MET A 220 -8.40 8.66 -14.05
C MET A 220 -9.69 7.85 -13.87
N VAL A 221 -10.33 7.41 -14.97
CA VAL A 221 -11.54 6.58 -14.92
C VAL A 221 -11.35 5.32 -14.07
N GLU A 222 -10.28 4.57 -14.31
CA GLU A 222 -9.99 3.34 -13.56
C GLU A 222 -9.64 3.62 -12.10
N VAL A 223 -8.94 4.72 -11.85
CA VAL A 223 -8.60 5.19 -10.49
C VAL A 223 -9.87 5.53 -9.71
N VAL A 224 -10.80 6.28 -10.31
CA VAL A 224 -12.07 6.67 -9.69
C VAL A 224 -12.91 5.44 -9.36
N ARG A 225 -13.03 4.48 -10.30
CA ARG A 225 -13.72 3.21 -10.06
C ARG A 225 -13.06 2.43 -8.91
N GLY A 226 -11.74 2.36 -8.89
CA GLY A 226 -10.98 1.77 -7.78
C GLY A 226 -11.30 2.44 -6.45
N ARG A 227 -11.33 3.77 -6.43
CA ARG A 227 -11.57 4.55 -5.22
C ARG A 227 -12.98 4.39 -4.68
N PHE A 228 -14.01 4.37 -5.53
CA PHE A 228 -15.38 4.05 -5.10
C PHE A 228 -15.48 2.64 -4.49
N ARG A 229 -14.77 1.64 -5.05
CA ARG A 229 -14.75 0.29 -4.48
C ARG A 229 -14.14 0.24 -3.08
N GLU A 230 -13.15 1.09 -2.79
CA GLU A 230 -12.46 1.09 -1.49
C GLU A 230 -13.09 2.02 -0.45
N GLU A 231 -13.46 3.25 -0.84
CA GLU A 231 -13.93 4.30 0.07
C GLU A 231 -15.46 4.46 0.09
N GLY A 232 -16.16 4.08 -0.99
CA GLY A 232 -17.61 4.23 -1.13
C GLY A 232 -18.11 5.65 -0.82
N ASP A 233 -19.10 5.74 0.05
CA ASP A 233 -19.73 7.01 0.47
C ASP A 233 -18.79 7.92 1.30
N GLY A 234 -17.69 7.38 1.84
CA GLY A 234 -16.75 8.11 2.69
C GLY A 234 -15.82 9.09 1.95
N TRP A 235 -15.73 8.99 0.62
CA TRP A 235 -14.79 9.79 -0.18
C TRP A 235 -15.16 11.29 -0.23
N GLY A 236 -16.45 11.63 -0.28
CA GLY A 236 -16.87 13.02 -0.51
C GLY A 236 -16.67 13.48 -1.96
N VAL A 237 -16.92 12.58 -2.92
CA VAL A 237 -16.79 12.77 -4.38
C VAL A 237 -17.33 14.10 -4.91
N GLN A 238 -18.43 14.61 -4.35
CA GLN A 238 -19.06 15.88 -4.76
C GLN A 238 -18.12 17.08 -4.63
N ARG A 239 -17.21 17.09 -3.64
CA ARG A 239 -16.20 18.14 -3.48
C ARG A 239 -15.16 18.07 -4.59
N GLU A 240 -14.72 16.87 -4.93
CA GLU A 240 -13.71 16.66 -5.96
C GLU A 240 -14.28 16.91 -7.37
N MET A 241 -15.54 16.54 -7.63
CA MET A 241 -16.23 16.91 -8.87
C MET A 241 -16.26 18.42 -9.07
N LYS A 242 -16.70 19.17 -8.04
CA LYS A 242 -16.73 20.64 -8.09
C LYS A 242 -15.34 21.24 -8.32
N ARG A 243 -14.29 20.63 -7.75
CA ARG A 243 -12.90 21.05 -7.97
C ARG A 243 -12.49 20.86 -9.44
N ILE A 244 -12.79 19.71 -10.04
CA ILE A 244 -12.49 19.42 -11.44
C ILE A 244 -13.27 20.37 -12.36
N GLU A 245 -14.57 20.53 -12.13
CA GLU A 245 -15.45 21.41 -12.91
C GLU A 245 -15.00 22.88 -12.84
N LYS A 246 -14.58 23.36 -11.65
CA LYS A 246 -14.04 24.72 -11.49
C LYS A 246 -12.78 24.92 -12.33
N THR A 247 -11.86 23.95 -12.33
CA THR A 247 -10.66 24.02 -13.16
C THR A 247 -11.02 23.97 -14.65
N GLY A 248 -11.94 23.10 -15.05
CA GLY A 248 -12.42 23.02 -16.43
C GLY A 248 -13.06 24.32 -16.91
N ALA A 249 -13.87 24.97 -16.06
CA ALA A 249 -14.46 26.28 -16.38
C ALA A 249 -13.40 27.39 -16.55
N TYR A 250 -12.33 27.36 -15.74
CA TYR A 250 -11.20 28.26 -15.92
C TYR A 250 -10.48 28.01 -17.26
N LEU A 251 -10.20 26.76 -17.59
CA LEU A 251 -9.50 26.36 -18.82
C LEU A 251 -10.33 26.61 -20.10
N ARG A 252 -11.66 26.52 -20.00
CA ARG A 252 -12.58 26.86 -21.09
C ARG A 252 -12.40 28.30 -21.59
N ASN A 253 -12.14 29.25 -20.68
CA ASN A 253 -11.90 30.64 -21.06
C ASN A 253 -10.66 30.81 -21.97
N TRP A 254 -9.79 29.79 -22.01
CA TRP A 254 -8.56 29.74 -22.78
C TRP A 254 -8.62 28.72 -23.93
N GLY A 255 -9.79 28.22 -24.30
CA GLY A 255 -9.94 27.27 -25.42
C GLY A 255 -9.48 25.83 -25.13
N VAL A 256 -9.15 25.53 -23.87
CA VAL A 256 -8.74 24.21 -23.40
C VAL A 256 -9.96 23.48 -22.83
N GLU A 257 -10.74 22.85 -23.71
CA GLU A 257 -11.92 22.04 -23.37
C GLU A 257 -11.98 20.78 -24.24
N PRO A 258 -12.43 19.61 -23.74
CA PRO A 258 -12.93 19.32 -22.39
C PRO A 258 -11.86 18.91 -21.36
N TYR A 259 -12.13 19.18 -20.07
CA TYR A 259 -11.26 18.83 -18.94
C TYR A 259 -11.89 17.72 -18.09
N PHE A 260 -11.34 16.51 -18.18
CA PHE A 260 -11.80 15.31 -17.48
C PHE A 260 -13.30 14.94 -17.66
N PRO A 261 -13.85 14.97 -18.89
CA PRO A 261 -15.27 14.65 -19.11
C PRO A 261 -15.65 13.22 -18.70
N LEU A 262 -14.86 12.21 -19.04
CA LEU A 262 -15.17 10.79 -18.76
C LEU A 262 -15.14 10.52 -17.26
N THR A 263 -14.14 11.06 -16.57
CA THR A 263 -14.01 11.00 -15.12
C THR A 263 -15.24 11.58 -14.44
N LEU A 264 -15.69 12.78 -14.86
CA LEU A 264 -16.86 13.43 -14.28
C LEU A 264 -18.12 12.59 -14.50
N ASP A 265 -18.28 11.98 -15.66
CA ASP A 265 -19.42 11.11 -15.95
C ASP A 265 -19.43 9.87 -15.06
N VAL A 266 -18.27 9.21 -14.87
CA VAL A 266 -18.14 8.08 -13.94
C VAL A 266 -18.41 8.51 -12.50
N MET A 267 -17.87 9.66 -12.06
CA MET A 267 -18.14 10.19 -10.72
C MET A 267 -19.63 10.46 -10.50
N ARG A 268 -20.35 10.99 -11.50
CA ARG A 268 -21.81 11.19 -11.45
C ARG A 268 -22.57 9.87 -11.39
N GLN A 269 -22.20 8.90 -12.22
CA GLN A 269 -22.86 7.60 -12.29
C GLN A 269 -22.74 6.83 -10.98
N GLU A 270 -21.52 6.75 -10.43
CA GLU A 270 -21.23 5.99 -9.20
C GLU A 270 -21.76 6.70 -7.94
N SER A 271 -21.73 8.04 -7.90
CA SER A 271 -22.32 8.82 -6.79
C SER A 271 -23.86 8.84 -6.80
N GLY A 272 -24.46 8.56 -7.95
CA GLY A 272 -25.90 8.59 -8.18
C GLY A 272 -26.56 7.21 -8.17
N GLY A 273 -26.00 6.21 -7.48
CA GLY A 273 -26.44 4.81 -7.45
C GLY A 273 -27.88 4.56 -6.96
N ALA A 274 -28.86 4.94 -7.77
CA ALA A 274 -30.10 4.23 -8.02
C ALA A 274 -30.53 4.49 -9.48
N PRO A 275 -30.46 3.49 -10.38
CA PRO A 275 -31.09 3.60 -11.68
C PRO A 275 -32.61 3.60 -11.46
N GLN A 276 -33.27 4.67 -11.88
CA GLN A 276 -34.69 4.65 -12.18
C GLN A 276 -34.90 3.88 -13.50
N SER A 277 -34.67 2.56 -13.45
CA SER A 277 -35.13 1.62 -14.47
C SER A 277 -36.47 1.03 -14.02
N GLY A 278 -37.54 1.64 -14.51
CA GLY A 278 -38.91 1.18 -14.31
C GLY A 278 -39.79 1.58 -15.48
N ALA A 279 -39.46 1.08 -16.68
CA ALA A 279 -40.45 0.98 -17.75
C ALA A 279 -41.41 -0.17 -17.39
N GLY A 280 -42.72 0.12 -17.33
CA GLY A 280 -43.77 -0.91 -17.32
C GLY A 280 -44.86 -0.68 -16.28
N GLY A 281 -45.89 0.07 -16.66
CA GLY A 281 -47.08 0.24 -15.84
C GLY A 281 -48.15 1.04 -16.58
N ALA A 282 -48.71 0.45 -17.62
CA ALA A 282 -49.93 0.92 -18.24
C ALA A 282 -51.01 1.13 -17.17
N GLN A 283 -51.58 2.33 -17.08
CA GLN A 283 -52.93 2.49 -16.58
C GLN A 283 -53.70 3.46 -17.47
N VAL A 284 -54.41 2.85 -18.41
CA VAL A 284 -55.56 3.40 -19.11
C VAL A 284 -56.70 3.51 -18.12
N VAL A 285 -57.12 4.72 -17.78
CA VAL A 285 -58.48 5.10 -17.32
C VAL A 285 -58.62 6.58 -17.73
N GLY A 286 -59.55 7.06 -18.56
CA GLY A 286 -60.92 6.60 -18.82
C GLY A 286 -61.91 7.56 -18.15
N GLY A 287 -62.32 8.63 -18.86
CA GLY A 287 -63.41 9.55 -18.48
C GLY A 287 -62.97 10.78 -17.67
N ALA A 288 -63.56 11.97 -17.78
CA ALA A 288 -64.74 12.44 -18.50
C ALA A 288 -64.66 13.97 -18.65
N GLN A 289 -65.36 14.50 -19.67
CA GLN A 289 -65.63 15.91 -19.92
C GLN A 289 -66.39 16.59 -18.77
N GLY A 290 -66.12 17.87 -18.50
CA GLY A 290 -67.05 18.79 -17.81
C GLY A 290 -66.38 20.10 -17.34
N PRO A 291 -67.08 21.26 -17.35
CA PRO A 291 -66.48 22.56 -17.68
C PRO A 291 -66.34 23.57 -16.51
N VAL A 292 -65.50 24.59 -16.76
CA VAL A 292 -65.55 26.03 -16.39
C VAL A 292 -66.00 26.40 -14.96
N GLU A 293 -65.13 27.09 -14.21
CA GLU A 293 -65.50 28.40 -13.64
C GLU A 293 -64.30 29.28 -13.25
N VAL A 294 -64.58 30.58 -13.36
CA VAL A 294 -63.76 31.77 -13.16
C VAL A 294 -63.62 32.06 -11.67
N TYR A 295 -62.45 32.52 -11.23
CA TYR A 295 -62.25 33.70 -10.36
C TYR A 295 -60.76 34.08 -10.35
#